data_AF-A0A4S0VF46-F1
#
_entry.id   AF-A0A4S0VF46-F1
#
_cell.length_a   1.000
_cell.length_b   1.000
_cell.length_c   1.000
_cell.angle_alpha   90.00
_cell.angle_beta   90.00
_cell.angle_gamma   90.00
#
_symmetry.space_group_name_H-M   'P 1'
#
loop_
_entity.id
_entity.type
_entity.pdbx_description
1 polymer ?
#
loop_
_entity_poly.entity_id
_entity_poly.type
_entity_poly.pdbx_seq_one_letter_code
_entity_poly.pdbx_strand_id
1 'polypeptide(L)'
;MKAPDGSEIVATVEDILACSCGIVWDKDGTWDFDGNGTDVNWDGSETRQIAGQNVFLDDSGSMWLEGQLIPEDADELPADQIKPWFHNRDWRRVEIVNTIEALMERTTGKKLKVADCEFLTRAVTLLLTRSEPEEK
;
A
#
# COMPACT_ATOMS: atom_id res chain seq x y z
N MET A 1 5.65 -3.68 17.91
CA MET A 1 6.12 -4.38 16.70
C MET A 1 7.21 -3.50 16.11
N LYS A 2 8.33 -4.08 15.70
CA LYS A 2 9.46 -3.36 15.10
C LYS A 2 9.77 -3.86 13.70
N ALA A 3 10.56 -3.10 12.96
CA ALA A 3 11.09 -3.54 11.68
C ALA A 3 12.05 -4.74 11.88
N PRO A 4 12.20 -5.63 10.87
CA PRO A 4 13.12 -6.76 10.91
C PRO A 4 14.57 -6.43 11.26
N ASP A 5 15.04 -5.23 10.90
CA ASP A 5 16.39 -4.74 11.21
C ASP A 5 16.52 -4.13 12.61
N GLY A 6 15.43 -4.13 13.39
CA GLY A 6 15.38 -3.57 14.74
C GLY A 6 14.88 -2.13 14.82
N SER A 7 14.69 -1.44 13.70
CA SER A 7 14.22 -0.06 13.70
C SER A 7 12.81 0.07 14.28
N GLU A 8 12.59 1.14 15.05
CA GLU A 8 11.30 1.43 15.67
C GLU A 8 10.29 1.88 14.60
N ILE A 9 9.08 1.34 14.66
CA ILE A 9 7.97 1.78 13.80
C ILE A 9 7.32 3.01 14.41
N VAL A 10 7.35 4.13 13.69
CA VAL A 10 6.91 5.44 14.19
C VAL A 10 5.57 5.89 13.62
N ALA A 11 5.13 5.35 12.48
CA ALA A 11 3.88 5.76 11.85
C ALA A 11 3.31 4.70 10.89
N THR A 12 2.05 4.87 10.51
CA THR A 12 1.44 4.26 9.31
C THR A 12 1.47 5.26 8.15
N VAL A 13 1.64 4.77 6.92
CA VAL A 13 1.53 5.61 5.72
C VAL A 13 0.06 5.79 5.37
N GLU A 14 -0.34 7.01 5.04
CA GLU A 14 -1.67 7.32 4.51
C GLU A 14 -1.58 7.94 3.12
N ASP A 15 -2.50 7.57 2.24
CA ASP A 15 -2.73 8.24 0.96
C ASP A 15 -3.84 9.29 1.14
N ILE A 16 -3.61 10.51 0.63
CA ILE A 16 -4.64 11.56 0.56
C ILE A 16 -5.39 11.35 -0.75
N LEU A 17 -6.49 10.60 -0.69
CA LEU A 17 -7.17 9.94 -1.82
C LEU A 17 -7.62 10.84 -2.99
N ALA A 18 -7.60 12.16 -2.83
CA ALA A 18 -8.04 13.08 -3.87
C ALA A 18 -7.10 14.26 -4.13
N CYS A 19 -5.97 14.39 -3.42
CA CYS A 19 -5.19 15.64 -3.36
C CYS A 19 -6.11 16.89 -3.31
N SER A 20 -7.24 16.74 -2.63
CA SER A 20 -8.31 17.73 -2.65
C SER A 20 -8.10 18.63 -1.45
N CYS A 21 -7.96 19.93 -1.70
CA CYS A 21 -7.96 20.90 -0.63
C CYS A 21 -9.34 21.54 -0.52
N GLY A 22 -9.81 21.69 0.71
CA GLY A 22 -11.08 22.35 1.03
C GLY A 22 -10.88 23.83 1.29
N ILE A 23 -11.93 24.62 1.06
CA ILE A 23 -12.02 25.99 1.56
C ILE A 23 -12.79 25.93 2.88
N VAL A 24 -12.21 26.51 3.93
CA VAL A 24 -12.88 26.59 5.24
C VAL A 24 -14.02 27.60 5.15
N TRP A 25 -15.21 27.21 5.64
CA TRP A 25 -16.36 28.12 5.75
C TRP A 25 -16.27 28.93 7.03
N ASP A 26 -16.62 30.20 6.96
CA ASP A 26 -16.81 31.06 8.11
C ASP A 26 -18.08 30.66 8.88
N LYS A 27 -18.14 31.05 10.17
CA LYS A 27 -19.27 30.72 11.06
C LYS A 27 -20.61 31.32 10.63
N ASP A 28 -20.57 32.37 9.82
CA ASP A 28 -21.75 33.03 9.23
C ASP A 28 -22.17 32.41 7.90
N GLY A 29 -21.46 31.38 7.43
CA GLY A 29 -21.78 30.66 6.21
C GLY A 29 -21.22 31.30 4.94
N THR A 30 -20.31 32.27 5.04
CA THR A 30 -19.53 32.73 3.89
C THR A 30 -18.28 31.88 3.69
N TRP A 31 -17.72 31.91 2.49
CA TRP A 31 -16.40 31.35 2.19
C TRP A 31 -15.68 32.30 1.23
N ASP A 32 -14.38 32.50 1.44
CA ASP A 32 -13.52 33.30 0.58
C ASP A 32 -12.34 32.44 0.10
N PHE A 33 -12.01 32.56 -1.19
CA PHE A 33 -10.85 31.88 -1.78
C PHE A 33 -9.74 32.88 -2.01
N ASP A 34 -9.06 33.27 -0.93
CA ASP A 34 -7.92 34.19 -0.95
C ASP A 34 -6.57 33.47 -1.13
N GLY A 35 -6.59 32.13 -1.14
CA GLY A 35 -5.40 31.27 -1.21
C GLY A 35 -4.69 31.02 0.13
N ASN A 36 -5.14 31.65 1.23
CA ASN A 36 -4.56 31.49 2.57
C ASN A 36 -5.37 30.56 3.48
N GLY A 37 -6.62 30.24 3.10
CA GLY A 37 -7.53 29.36 3.88
C GLY A 37 -7.71 27.94 3.33
N THR A 38 -6.81 27.49 2.45
CA THR A 38 -6.89 26.15 1.83
C THR A 38 -6.24 25.12 2.73
N ASP A 39 -7.02 24.15 3.23
CA ASP A 39 -6.51 23.06 4.06
C ASP A 39 -6.56 21.72 3.31
N VAL A 40 -5.60 20.85 3.60
CA VAL A 40 -5.61 19.47 3.13
C VAL A 40 -6.79 18.78 3.81
N ASN A 41 -7.59 18.03 3.05
CA ASN A 41 -8.63 17.21 3.64
C ASN A 41 -8.01 15.99 4.36
N TRP A 42 -7.54 16.19 5.59
CA TRP A 42 -6.97 15.14 6.43
C TRP A 42 -7.99 14.07 6.79
N ASP A 43 -9.27 14.43 6.95
CA ASP A 43 -10.35 13.47 7.25
C ASP A 43 -10.62 12.49 6.09
N GLY A 44 -10.17 12.84 4.88
CA GLY A 44 -10.24 11.98 3.70
C GLY A 44 -9.00 11.13 3.47
N SER A 45 -8.05 11.09 4.41
CA SER A 45 -6.90 10.19 4.33
C SER A 45 -7.33 8.74 4.57
N GLU A 46 -6.68 7.82 3.88
CA GLU A 46 -6.82 6.39 4.13
C GLU A 46 -5.45 5.76 4.31
N THR A 47 -5.34 4.78 5.21
CA THR A 47 -4.12 4.01 5.37
C THR A 47 -3.74 3.35 4.05
N ARG A 48 -2.52 3.64 3.58
CA ARG A 48 -1.98 3.09 2.36
C ARG A 48 -1.82 1.59 2.52
N GLN A 49 -2.28 0.86 1.50
CA GLN A 49 -2.11 -0.58 1.43
C GLN A 49 -1.27 -0.99 0.23
N ILE A 50 -0.40 -1.98 0.44
CA ILE A 50 0.34 -2.69 -0.62
C ILE A 50 0.14 -4.18 -0.38
N ALA A 51 -0.16 -4.93 -1.44
CA ALA A 51 -0.46 -6.36 -1.34
C ALA A 51 -1.53 -6.68 -0.26
N GLY A 52 -2.50 -5.78 -0.07
CA GLY A 52 -3.58 -5.92 0.92
C GLY A 52 -3.14 -5.75 2.38
N GLN A 53 -1.95 -5.22 2.63
CA GLN A 53 -1.40 -4.99 3.96
C GLN A 53 -1.15 -3.51 4.18
N ASN A 54 -1.35 -3.06 5.41
CA ASN A 54 -1.02 -1.69 5.81
C ASN A 54 0.49 -1.45 5.70
N VAL A 55 0.87 -0.25 5.28
CA VAL A 55 2.27 0.18 5.17
C VAL A 55 2.65 0.99 6.40
N PHE A 56 3.78 0.63 7.01
CA PHE A 56 4.36 1.27 8.18
C PHE A 56 5.67 1.97 7.83
N LEU A 57 6.02 3.00 8.60
CA LEU A 57 7.27 3.74 8.51
C LEU A 57 8.10 3.54 9.77
N ASP A 58 9.39 3.32 9.58
CA ASP A 58 10.35 3.39 10.67
C ASP A 58 10.94 4.79 10.85
N ASP A 59 11.75 4.95 11.89
CA ASP A 59 12.45 6.19 12.25
C ASP A 59 13.42 6.71 11.17
N SER A 60 13.89 5.84 10.28
CA SER A 60 14.74 6.17 9.12
C SER A 60 13.93 6.59 7.88
N GLY A 61 12.59 6.42 7.92
CA GLY A 61 11.69 6.65 6.81
C GLY A 61 11.57 5.47 5.84
N SER A 62 12.07 4.28 6.20
CA SER A 62 11.89 3.08 5.39
C SER A 62 10.50 2.50 5.59
N MET A 63 9.96 1.89 4.54
CA MET A 63 8.60 1.36 4.51
C MET A 63 8.58 -0.15 4.70
N TRP A 64 7.66 -0.62 5.55
CA TRP A 64 7.48 -2.02 5.90
C TRP A 64 6.01 -2.42 5.78
N LEU A 65 5.73 -3.61 5.22
CA LEU A 65 4.38 -4.16 5.28
C LEU A 65 4.12 -4.78 6.64
N GLU A 66 2.85 -4.76 7.09
CA GLU A 66 2.42 -5.36 8.36
C GLU A 66 3.00 -6.76 8.62
N GLY A 67 2.93 -7.65 7.62
CA GLY A 67 3.42 -9.02 7.75
C GLY A 67 4.94 -9.17 7.74
N GLN A 68 5.70 -8.10 7.52
CA GLN A 68 7.15 -8.08 7.72
C GLN A 68 7.54 -7.70 9.15
N LEU A 69 6.64 -7.08 9.92
CA LEU A 69 6.96 -6.62 11.26
C LEU A 69 7.19 -7.80 12.20
N ILE A 70 8.13 -7.63 13.13
CA ILE A 70 8.46 -8.63 14.15
C ILE A 70 8.06 -8.13 15.55
N PRO A 71 7.83 -9.05 16.52
CA PRO A 71 7.64 -8.66 17.92
C PRO A 71 8.80 -7.81 18.47
N GLU A 72 8.52 -6.95 19.45
CA GLU A 72 9.54 -6.08 20.05
C GLU A 72 10.71 -6.86 20.67
N ASP A 73 10.38 -8.00 21.28
CA ASP A 73 11.30 -8.90 21.98
C ASP A 73 11.98 -9.92 21.05
N ALA A 74 11.65 -9.94 19.76
CA ALA A 74 12.30 -10.82 18.80
C ALA A 74 13.71 -10.34 18.45
N ASP A 75 14.61 -11.28 18.17
CA ASP A 75 15.94 -10.98 17.63
C ASP A 75 15.83 -10.33 16.25
N GLU A 76 16.71 -9.34 16.01
CA GLU A 76 16.82 -8.67 14.72
C GLU A 76 17.32 -9.64 13.65
N LEU A 77 16.79 -9.50 12.44
CA LEU A 77 17.24 -10.26 11.29
C LEU A 77 18.49 -9.62 10.69
N PRO A 78 19.53 -10.42 10.38
CA PRO A 78 20.64 -9.97 9.57
C PRO A 78 20.17 -9.39 8.22
N ALA A 79 20.83 -8.34 7.73
CA ALA A 79 20.43 -7.62 6.52
C ALA A 79 20.29 -8.51 5.26
N ASP A 80 21.05 -9.60 5.17
CA ASP A 80 20.97 -10.56 4.07
C ASP A 80 19.72 -11.46 4.13
N GLN A 81 19.11 -11.58 5.30
CA GLN A 81 17.87 -12.32 5.55
C GLN A 81 16.62 -11.45 5.39
N ILE A 82 16.76 -10.14 5.50
CA ILE A 82 15.68 -9.19 5.22
C ILE A 82 15.40 -9.20 3.72
N LYS A 83 14.30 -9.86 3.33
CA LYS A 83 13.86 -9.88 1.94
C LYS A 83 12.83 -8.78 1.69
N PRO A 84 12.88 -8.11 0.52
CA PRO A 84 11.79 -7.23 0.11
C PRO A 84 10.46 -7.99 0.06
N TRP A 85 9.35 -7.31 0.36
CA TRP A 85 8.01 -7.92 0.41
C TRP A 85 7.64 -8.65 -0.89
N PHE A 86 8.10 -8.15 -2.04
CA PHE A 86 7.82 -8.76 -3.34
C PHE A 86 8.56 -10.07 -3.57
N HIS A 87 9.41 -10.53 -2.65
CA HIS A 87 9.90 -11.92 -2.70
C HIS A 87 8.82 -12.91 -2.23
N ASN A 88 7.90 -12.47 -1.37
CA ASN A 88 6.75 -13.28 -0.96
C ASN A 88 5.80 -13.46 -2.15
N ARG A 89 5.64 -14.71 -2.58
CA ARG A 89 4.84 -15.08 -3.76
C ARG A 89 3.35 -14.80 -3.56
N ASP A 90 2.83 -14.97 -2.36
CA ASP A 90 1.41 -14.76 -2.10
C ASP A 90 1.09 -13.26 -2.06
N TRP A 91 1.96 -12.44 -1.47
CA TRP A 91 1.80 -10.99 -1.51
C TRP A 91 1.93 -10.43 -2.92
N ARG A 92 2.88 -10.91 -3.72
CA ARG A 92 2.97 -10.57 -5.15
C ARG A 92 1.68 -10.86 -5.90
N ARG A 93 1.06 -12.02 -5.65
CA ARG A 93 -0.21 -12.39 -6.31
C ARG A 93 -1.31 -11.41 -5.96
N VAL A 94 -1.44 -11.05 -4.68
CA VAL A 94 -2.43 -10.06 -4.23
C VAL A 94 -2.18 -8.72 -4.93
N GLU A 95 -0.94 -8.23 -4.95
CA GLU A 95 -0.63 -6.95 -5.59
C GLU A 95 -0.93 -6.94 -7.10
N ILE A 96 -0.64 -8.04 -7.80
CA ILE A 96 -0.94 -8.17 -9.23
C ILE A 96 -2.46 -8.17 -9.45
N VAL A 97 -3.23 -8.87 -8.62
CA VAL A 97 -4.70 -8.87 -8.71
C VAL A 97 -5.23 -7.46 -8.46
N ASN A 98 -4.83 -6.79 -7.38
CA ASN A 98 -5.24 -5.42 -7.06
C ASN A 98 -4.92 -4.44 -8.21
N THR A 99 -3.71 -4.55 -8.78
CA THR A 99 -3.28 -3.73 -9.92
C THR A 99 -4.18 -3.96 -11.15
N ILE A 100 -4.53 -5.21 -11.43
CA ILE A 100 -5.36 -5.56 -12.59
C ILE A 100 -6.81 -5.11 -12.38
N GLU A 101 -7.35 -5.26 -11.17
CA GLU A 101 -8.67 -4.76 -10.81
C GLU A 101 -8.75 -3.24 -10.98
N ALA A 102 -7.78 -2.50 -10.44
CA ALA A 102 -7.70 -1.05 -10.57
C ALA A 102 -7.59 -0.62 -12.04
N LEU A 103 -6.77 -1.31 -12.84
CA LEU A 103 -6.65 -1.05 -14.28
C LEU A 103 -7.97 -1.32 -15.02
N MET A 104 -8.66 -2.41 -14.69
CA MET A 104 -9.93 -2.78 -15.30
C MET A 104 -11.02 -1.77 -14.97
N GLU A 105 -11.13 -1.36 -13.71
CA GLU A 105 -12.09 -0.35 -13.28
C GLU A 105 -11.82 1.00 -13.95
N ARG A 106 -10.55 1.44 -13.99
CA ARG A 106 -10.16 2.68 -14.67
C ARG A 106 -10.45 2.67 -16.17
N THR A 107 -10.25 1.55 -16.85
CA THR A 107 -10.37 1.46 -18.32
C THR A 107 -11.78 1.16 -18.79
N THR A 108 -12.56 0.40 -18.01
CA THR A 108 -13.88 -0.10 -18.43
C THR A 108 -15.03 0.41 -17.57
N GLY A 109 -14.74 1.04 -16.42
CA GLY A 109 -15.74 1.42 -15.41
C GLY A 109 -16.38 0.22 -14.70
N LYS A 110 -15.83 -1.00 -14.89
CA LYS A 110 -16.37 -2.23 -14.32
C LYS A 110 -15.35 -2.87 -13.41
N LYS A 111 -15.82 -3.34 -12.25
CA LYS A 111 -15.03 -4.19 -11.36
C LYS A 111 -14.83 -5.57 -11.97
N LEU A 112 -13.72 -6.21 -11.63
CA LEU A 112 -13.48 -7.60 -11.97
C LEU A 112 -14.56 -8.48 -11.33
N LYS A 113 -15.11 -9.41 -12.09
CA LYS A 113 -16.10 -10.35 -11.55
C LYS A 113 -15.36 -11.49 -10.88
N VAL A 114 -15.92 -11.98 -9.77
CA VAL A 114 -15.42 -13.18 -9.06
C VAL A 114 -15.24 -14.38 -10.01
N ALA A 115 -16.14 -14.54 -10.99
CA ALA A 115 -16.05 -15.60 -11.99
C ALA A 115 -14.82 -15.49 -12.91
N ASP A 116 -14.31 -14.28 -13.13
CA ASP A 116 -13.13 -14.02 -13.96
C ASP A 116 -11.83 -14.11 -13.15
N CYS A 117 -11.92 -14.06 -11.81
CA CYS A 117 -10.78 -14.16 -10.91
C CYS A 117 -10.04 -15.49 -11.05
N GLU A 118 -10.73 -16.60 -11.36
CA GLU A 118 -10.06 -17.91 -11.55
C GLU A 118 -9.06 -17.89 -12.72
N PHE A 119 -9.47 -17.32 -13.86
CA PHE A 119 -8.60 -17.17 -15.03
C PHE A 119 -7.44 -16.22 -14.73
N LEU A 120 -7.71 -15.16 -13.99
CA LEU A 120 -6.70 -14.20 -13.57
C LEU A 120 -5.65 -14.86 -12.66
N THR A 121 -6.08 -15.55 -11.60
CA THR A 121 -5.18 -16.26 -10.68
C THR A 121 -4.30 -17.28 -11.43
N ARG A 122 -4.85 -17.96 -12.44
CA ARG A 122 -4.08 -18.87 -13.29
C ARG A 122 -3.05 -18.13 -14.15
N ALA A 123 -3.44 -17.03 -14.80
CA ALA A 123 -2.54 -16.21 -15.60
C ALA A 123 -1.40 -15.61 -14.76
N VAL A 124 -1.71 -15.08 -13.59
CA VAL A 124 -0.73 -14.54 -12.63
C VAL A 124 0.22 -15.62 -12.15
N THR A 125 -0.30 -16.81 -11.80
CA THR A 125 0.54 -17.93 -11.39
C THR A 125 1.52 -18.32 -12.49
N LEU A 126 1.07 -18.40 -13.75
CA LEU A 126 1.94 -18.69 -14.89
C LEU A 126 3.03 -17.62 -15.10
N LEU A 127 2.67 -16.33 -14.98
CA LEU A 127 3.62 -15.22 -15.08
C LEU A 127 4.69 -15.31 -14.00
N LEU A 128 4.30 -15.54 -12.75
CA LEU A 128 5.24 -15.65 -11.62
C LEU A 128 6.18 -16.84 -11.77
N THR A 129 5.69 -18.01 -12.20
CA THR A 129 6.56 -19.17 -12.46
C THR A 129 7.55 -18.97 -13.62
N ARG A 130 7.25 -18.08 -14.58
CA ARG A 130 8.13 -17.80 -15.72
C ARG A 130 9.15 -16.68 -15.47
N SER A 131 8.92 -15.87 -14.44
CA SER A 131 9.76 -14.70 -14.12
C SER A 131 10.79 -14.99 -13.03
N GLU A 132 10.82 -16.22 -12.50
CA GLU A 132 11.96 -16.69 -11.70
C GLU A 132 13.15 -16.93 -12.64
N PRO A 133 14.34 -16.37 -12.37
CA PRO A 133 15.54 -16.73 -13.11
C PRO A 133 15.78 -18.23 -12.93
N GLU A 134 16.12 -18.94 -14.01
CA GLU A 134 16.57 -20.33 -13.90
C GLU A 134 17.71 -20.39 -12.87
N GLU A 135 17.53 -21.15 -11.79
CA GLU A 135 18.60 -21.43 -10.83
C GLU A 135 19.79 -21.97 -11.63
N LYS A 136 20.88 -21.18 -11.67
CA LYS A 136 22.17 -21.60 -12.24
C LYS A 136 23.04 -22.26 -11.20
#